data_AF-Q5KES0-F1
#
_entry.id   AF-Q5KES0-F1
#
_cell.length_a   1.000
_cell.length_b   1.000
_cell.length_c   1.000
_cell.angle_alpha   90.00
_cell.angle_beta   90.00
_cell.angle_gamma   90.00
#
_symmetry.space_group_name_H-M   'P 1'
#
loop_
_entity.id
_entity.type
_entity.pdbx_description
1 polymer ?
#
loop_
_entity_poly.entity_id
_entity_poly.type
_entity_poly.pdbx_seq_one_letter_code
_entity_poly.pdbx_strand_id
1 'polypeptide(L)'
;MSTSANPLHVAGGSPQFIDGGYIELVAVIGTGAYGVVYLAVDSRYPQPVYRAIKCMRRSGLDERQKHFQRREMGLHRLASGHPSIITMDRIFEEGDYIYVVMDYGDEGDLFSMITDKKRYVGDNELIRSVFLQLLDGVTWMHSLGISHRDIKPENIVCSQDGTRVRICDFGLATSEERSSEFGCGSTFYIAPECLGDWFPENKTYPTRSGDIWSLGVILVNLVCGRNPWRIASPSDESFNSYLADPHFLRKILPVSDECLYILTQIFTVHPEERITLPVLRQLISKVETFSMTVDELRHAHISAQQKIAATQPPVLLSLPKEDDSWSEQEELFAYDDDMETPSLRSDTDSPRYPLCLSPTTSSNGESLPPTPNLIPDECIAFAHQPQSPQFWEYVPKVTFEYDNQRSTDVHIKGSSLFTYNSTPTTYAQ
;
A
#
# COMPACT_ATOMS: atom_id res chain seq x y z
N MET A 1 -26.70 -39.59 2.33
CA MET A 1 -26.47 -38.81 3.57
C MET A 1 -25.01 -38.38 3.54
N SER A 2 -24.76 -37.17 3.04
CA SER A 2 -23.43 -36.60 2.82
C SER A 2 -23.30 -35.42 3.77
N THR A 3 -22.49 -35.57 4.81
CA THR A 3 -22.18 -34.54 5.80
C THR A 3 -21.26 -33.50 5.17
N SER A 4 -21.83 -32.34 4.82
CA SER A 4 -21.09 -31.11 4.57
C SER A 4 -20.43 -30.64 5.88
N ALA A 5 -19.11 -30.68 5.94
CA ALA A 5 -18.36 -30.14 7.07
C ALA A 5 -18.43 -28.60 7.04
N ASN A 6 -18.87 -28.04 8.17
CA ASN A 6 -19.07 -26.61 8.41
C ASN A 6 -17.81 -25.77 8.09
N PRO A 7 -17.95 -24.62 7.40
CA PRO A 7 -16.96 -23.55 7.48
C PRO A 7 -17.03 -23.00 8.91
N LEU A 8 -15.93 -23.09 9.67
CA LEU A 8 -15.88 -22.76 11.09
C LEU A 8 -16.43 -21.35 11.37
N HIS A 9 -17.60 -21.37 11.98
CA HIS A 9 -18.53 -20.29 12.28
C HIS A 9 -17.95 -19.41 13.41
N VAL A 10 -17.75 -18.11 13.17
CA VAL A 10 -17.66 -17.13 14.27
C VAL A 10 -18.92 -16.29 14.25
N ALA A 11 -19.99 -16.90 14.76
CA ALA A 11 -21.19 -16.21 15.23
C ALA A 11 -21.88 -17.14 16.24
N GLY A 12 -21.65 -16.90 17.54
CA GLY A 12 -22.42 -17.49 18.64
C GLY A 12 -21.88 -18.76 19.32
N GLY A 13 -20.63 -19.18 19.09
CA GLY A 13 -20.01 -20.36 19.73
C GLY A 13 -19.08 -20.01 20.89
N SER A 14 -18.77 -21.00 21.74
CA SER A 14 -17.72 -20.94 22.76
C SER A 14 -16.38 -20.40 22.20
N PRO A 15 -15.62 -19.60 22.95
CA PRO A 15 -14.36 -19.03 22.48
C PRO A 15 -13.41 -20.13 21.98
N GLN A 16 -12.87 -19.93 20.79
CA GLN A 16 -11.95 -20.88 20.17
C GLN A 16 -10.51 -20.45 20.49
N PHE A 17 -9.80 -21.31 21.23
CA PHE A 17 -8.41 -21.07 21.58
C PHE A 17 -7.47 -21.91 20.70
N ILE A 18 -6.32 -21.33 20.34
CA ILE A 18 -5.25 -21.96 19.57
C ILE A 18 -3.87 -21.69 20.20
N ASP A 19 -2.82 -22.33 19.67
CA ASP A 19 -1.44 -22.20 20.13
C ASP A 19 -1.30 -22.52 21.63
N GLY A 20 -1.77 -23.70 22.03
CA GLY A 20 -1.70 -24.15 23.43
C GLY A 20 -2.61 -23.39 24.39
N GLY A 21 -3.64 -22.71 23.89
CA GLY A 21 -4.60 -21.97 24.70
C GLY A 21 -4.29 -20.48 24.87
N TYR A 22 -3.18 -20.00 24.30
CA TYR A 22 -2.73 -18.62 24.49
C TYR A 22 -3.41 -17.59 23.59
N ILE A 23 -3.88 -18.02 22.41
CA ILE A 23 -4.55 -17.14 21.45
C ILE A 23 -6.04 -17.45 21.48
N GLU A 24 -6.86 -16.45 21.73
CA GLU A 24 -8.31 -16.51 21.59
C GLU A 24 -8.73 -15.90 20.26
N LEU A 25 -9.38 -16.68 19.38
CA LEU A 25 -9.97 -16.16 18.15
C LEU A 25 -11.28 -15.43 18.46
N VAL A 26 -11.32 -14.12 18.17
CA VAL A 26 -12.43 -13.24 18.56
C VAL A 26 -13.43 -13.06 17.42
N ALA A 27 -12.95 -12.69 16.23
CA ALA A 27 -13.81 -12.36 15.10
C ALA A 27 -13.11 -12.63 13.78
N VAL A 28 -13.87 -12.90 12.71
CA VAL A 28 -13.35 -12.91 11.35
C VAL A 28 -13.21 -11.46 10.87
N ILE A 29 -12.03 -11.06 10.42
CA ILE A 29 -11.74 -9.72 9.88
C ILE A 29 -11.44 -9.72 8.38
N GLY A 30 -11.22 -10.90 7.79
CA GLY A 30 -11.03 -11.02 6.35
C GLY A 30 -11.18 -12.45 5.85
N THR A 31 -11.59 -12.60 4.61
CA THR A 31 -11.68 -13.89 3.90
C THR A 31 -10.99 -13.75 2.55
N GLY A 32 -9.90 -14.48 2.36
CA GLY A 32 -9.13 -14.49 1.11
C GLY A 32 -9.22 -15.82 0.38
N ALA A 33 -8.62 -15.90 -0.80
CA ALA A 33 -8.60 -17.11 -1.62
C ALA A 33 -7.92 -18.32 -0.94
N TYR A 34 -6.96 -18.06 -0.03
CA TYR A 34 -6.15 -19.09 0.61
C TYR A 34 -6.50 -19.36 2.08
N GLY A 35 -7.41 -18.58 2.67
CA GLY A 35 -7.68 -18.69 4.10
C GLY A 35 -8.54 -17.57 4.68
N VAL A 36 -8.76 -17.68 5.98
CA VAL A 36 -9.54 -16.72 6.77
C VAL A 36 -8.59 -15.99 7.71
N VAL A 37 -8.78 -14.68 7.85
CA VAL A 37 -8.04 -13.84 8.79
C VAL A 37 -8.94 -13.52 9.97
N TYR A 38 -8.44 -13.80 11.18
CA TYR A 38 -9.14 -13.58 12.43
C TYR A 38 -8.48 -12.45 13.22
N LEU A 39 -9.29 -11.60 13.85
CA LEU A 39 -8.87 -10.83 15.02
C LEU A 39 -8.75 -11.79 16.20
N ALA A 40 -7.64 -11.72 16.90
CA ALA A 40 -7.37 -12.56 18.07
C ALA A 40 -6.72 -11.77 19.20
N VAL A 41 -6.83 -12.30 20.41
CA VAL A 41 -6.15 -11.79 21.60
C VAL A 41 -5.08 -12.79 22.01
N ASP A 42 -3.83 -12.34 22.04
CA ASP A 42 -2.68 -13.13 22.49
C ASP A 42 -2.36 -12.81 23.95
N SER A 43 -2.61 -13.79 24.82
CA SER A 43 -2.45 -13.68 26.28
C SER A 43 -1.11 -14.22 26.79
N ARG A 44 -0.13 -14.45 25.89
CA ARG A 44 1.24 -14.83 26.27
C ARG A 44 1.99 -13.74 27.04
N TYR A 45 1.63 -12.49 26.78
CA TYR A 45 2.31 -11.33 27.34
C TYR A 45 1.58 -10.86 28.60
N PRO A 46 2.27 -10.17 29.53
CA PRO A 46 1.65 -9.64 30.75
C PRO A 46 0.44 -8.73 30.48
N GLN A 47 0.41 -8.08 29.32
CA GLN A 47 -0.74 -7.36 28.80
C GLN A 47 -1.21 -8.05 27.52
N PRO A 48 -2.50 -8.41 27.39
CA PRO A 48 -3.03 -9.02 26.19
C PRO A 48 -2.81 -8.13 24.96
N VAL A 49 -2.36 -8.73 23.86
CA VAL A 49 -2.06 -8.02 22.61
C VAL A 49 -3.03 -8.46 21.52
N TYR A 50 -3.62 -7.49 20.81
CA TYR A 50 -4.44 -7.80 19.63
C TYR A 50 -3.55 -8.21 18.45
N ARG A 51 -3.92 -9.31 17.80
CA ARG A 51 -3.21 -9.91 16.66
C ARG A 51 -4.17 -10.18 15.51
N ALA A 52 -3.64 -10.13 14.28
CA ALA A 52 -4.29 -10.67 13.11
C ALA A 52 -3.75 -12.08 12.84
N ILE A 53 -4.61 -13.08 12.75
CA ILE A 53 -4.24 -14.48 12.56
C ILE A 53 -4.75 -14.95 11.20
N LYS A 54 -3.84 -15.16 10.24
CA LYS A 54 -4.19 -15.78 8.97
C LYS A 54 -4.15 -17.29 9.12
N CYS A 55 -5.29 -17.93 8.92
CA CYS A 55 -5.48 -19.38 9.01
C CYS A 55 -5.60 -19.97 7.59
N MET A 56 -4.71 -20.91 7.28
CA MET A 56 -4.64 -21.57 5.97
C MET A 56 -4.68 -23.09 6.16
N ARG A 57 -5.31 -23.82 5.23
CA ARG A 57 -5.31 -25.28 5.28
C ARG A 57 -3.95 -25.84 4.88
N ARG A 58 -3.56 -26.95 5.50
CA ARG A 58 -2.33 -27.70 5.18
C ARG A 58 -2.59 -28.89 4.27
N SER A 59 -3.66 -29.65 4.52
CA SER A 59 -3.99 -30.83 3.71
C SER A 59 -4.87 -30.49 2.51
N GLY A 60 -4.89 -31.40 1.54
CA GLY A 60 -5.72 -31.28 0.34
C GLY A 60 -5.18 -30.29 -0.70
N LEU A 61 -3.95 -29.81 -0.53
CA LEU A 61 -3.28 -28.92 -1.47
C LEU A 61 -2.45 -29.71 -2.49
N ASP A 62 -2.48 -29.27 -3.74
CA ASP A 62 -1.50 -29.69 -4.75
C ASP A 62 -0.12 -29.06 -4.50
N GLU A 63 0.92 -29.52 -5.20
CA GLU A 63 2.28 -28.99 -5.02
C GLU A 63 2.40 -27.51 -5.39
N ARG A 64 1.58 -27.02 -6.32
CA ARG A 64 1.57 -25.61 -6.72
C ARG A 64 1.01 -24.73 -5.61
N GLN A 65 -0.10 -25.12 -4.99
CA GLN A 65 -0.70 -24.44 -3.86
C GLN A 65 0.22 -24.44 -2.64
N LYS A 66 0.88 -25.56 -2.34
CA LYS A 66 1.91 -25.62 -1.28
C LYS A 66 3.07 -24.68 -1.58
N HIS A 67 3.51 -24.62 -2.83
CA HIS A 67 4.57 -23.69 -3.24
C HIS A 67 4.16 -22.23 -3.02
N PHE A 68 2.94 -21.84 -3.42
CA PHE A 68 2.44 -20.48 -3.19
C PHE A 68 2.35 -20.13 -1.69
N GLN A 69 1.82 -21.03 -0.86
CA GLN A 69 1.77 -20.79 0.60
C GLN A 69 3.16 -20.62 1.21
N ARG A 70 4.13 -21.47 0.86
CA ARG A 70 5.51 -21.36 1.36
C ARG A 70 6.16 -20.06 0.90
N ARG A 71 5.95 -19.68 -0.36
CA ARG A 71 6.48 -18.44 -0.94
C ARG A 71 5.89 -17.21 -0.23
N GLU A 72 4.58 -17.15 -0.04
CA GLU A 72 3.92 -16.07 0.68
C GLU A 72 4.54 -15.90 2.09
N MET A 73 4.59 -16.98 2.87
CA MET A 73 5.12 -16.95 4.23
C MET A 73 6.60 -16.56 4.26
N GLY A 74 7.41 -17.10 3.36
CA GLY A 74 8.85 -16.84 3.28
C GLY A 74 9.16 -15.39 2.92
N LEU A 75 8.48 -14.85 1.90
CA LEU A 75 8.68 -13.46 1.46
C LEU A 75 8.17 -12.46 2.51
N HIS A 76 7.01 -12.71 3.11
CA HIS A 76 6.48 -11.83 4.16
C HIS A 76 7.38 -11.84 5.41
N ARG A 77 7.90 -13.01 5.82
CA ARG A 77 8.85 -13.10 6.92
C ARG A 77 10.13 -12.32 6.65
N LEU A 78 10.66 -12.37 5.42
CA LEU A 78 11.84 -11.61 5.01
C LEU A 78 11.57 -10.10 5.02
N ALA A 79 10.38 -9.68 4.60
CA ALA A 79 9.99 -8.27 4.52
C ALA A 79 9.64 -7.62 5.88
N SER A 80 9.30 -8.41 6.90
CA SER A 80 8.75 -7.94 8.20
C SER A 80 9.63 -6.97 9.01
N GLY A 81 10.87 -6.72 8.60
CA GLY A 81 11.81 -5.85 9.31
C GLY A 81 11.59 -4.34 9.17
N HIS A 82 10.61 -3.88 8.39
CA HIS A 82 10.41 -2.46 8.07
C HIS A 82 9.12 -1.88 8.69
N PRO A 83 9.14 -0.65 9.23
CA PRO A 83 7.99 -0.05 9.93
C PRO A 83 6.73 0.13 9.08
N SER A 84 6.88 0.23 7.76
CA SER A 84 5.78 0.33 6.78
C SER A 84 5.30 -1.03 6.25
N ILE A 85 5.68 -2.14 6.88
CA ILE A 85 5.23 -3.50 6.53
C ILE A 85 4.64 -4.13 7.79
N ILE A 86 3.55 -4.89 7.65
CA ILE A 86 3.00 -5.65 8.77
C ILE A 86 4.01 -6.69 9.22
N THR A 87 4.38 -6.67 10.50
CA THR A 87 5.27 -7.67 11.08
C THR A 87 4.57 -9.02 11.15
N MET A 88 5.21 -10.05 10.59
CA MET A 88 4.91 -11.44 10.91
C MET A 88 5.69 -11.84 12.17
N ASP A 89 4.96 -12.06 13.27
CA ASP A 89 5.53 -12.42 14.57
C ASP A 89 6.03 -13.87 14.57
N ARG A 90 5.15 -14.81 14.24
CA ARG A 90 5.47 -16.25 14.16
C ARG A 90 4.48 -17.02 13.30
N ILE A 91 4.84 -18.27 13.01
CA ILE A 91 4.01 -19.25 12.32
C ILE A 91 3.95 -20.50 13.21
N PHE A 92 2.79 -21.13 13.33
CA PHE A 92 2.65 -22.43 13.98
C PHE A 92 1.62 -23.29 13.26
N GLU A 93 1.69 -24.59 13.49
CA GLU A 93 0.79 -25.58 12.91
C GLU A 93 -0.06 -26.19 14.03
N GLU A 94 -1.37 -26.29 13.81
CA GLU A 94 -2.28 -26.95 14.75
C GLU A 94 -3.40 -27.65 13.98
N GLY A 95 -3.50 -28.97 14.16
CA GLY A 95 -4.43 -29.80 13.39
C GLY A 95 -4.10 -29.79 11.91
N ASP A 96 -5.10 -29.47 11.08
CA ASP A 96 -4.97 -29.40 9.61
C ASP A 96 -4.72 -27.96 9.10
N TYR A 97 -4.25 -27.08 9.97
CA TYR A 97 -4.12 -25.65 9.66
C TYR A 97 -2.74 -25.12 10.00
N ILE A 98 -2.31 -24.14 9.21
CA ILE A 98 -1.15 -23.29 9.44
C ILE A 98 -1.69 -21.92 9.86
N TYR A 99 -1.19 -21.40 10.97
CA TYR A 99 -1.56 -20.10 11.52
C TYR A 99 -0.37 -19.15 11.44
N VAL A 100 -0.59 -18.00 10.81
CA VAL A 100 0.39 -16.91 10.70
C VAL A 100 -0.05 -15.79 11.63
N VAL A 101 0.76 -15.51 12.65
CA VAL A 101 0.51 -14.46 13.64
C VAL A 101 1.13 -13.15 13.17
N MET A 102 0.31 -12.11 13.07
CA MET A 102 0.73 -10.79 12.56
C MET A 102 0.29 -9.67 13.50
N ASP A 103 0.98 -8.54 13.41
CA ASP A 103 0.52 -7.31 14.04
C ASP A 103 -0.87 -6.91 13.51
N TYR A 104 -1.76 -6.53 14.41
CA TYR A 104 -3.08 -5.99 14.04
C TYR A 104 -2.99 -4.48 13.72
N GLY A 105 -3.83 -4.01 12.80
CA GLY A 105 -4.11 -2.58 12.67
C GLY A 105 -5.50 -2.29 13.17
N ASP A 106 -5.56 -1.46 14.18
CA ASP A 106 -6.75 -1.13 14.94
C ASP A 106 -7.77 -0.29 14.17
N GLU A 107 -7.39 0.28 13.03
CA GLU A 107 -8.24 1.20 12.26
C GLU A 107 -8.68 0.68 10.90
N GLY A 108 -8.45 -0.60 10.63
CA GLY A 108 -8.80 -1.24 9.36
C GLY A 108 -7.80 -0.90 8.26
N ASP A 109 -8.28 -0.92 7.02
CA ASP A 109 -7.48 -0.70 5.82
C ASP A 109 -7.53 0.75 5.30
N LEU A 110 -6.59 1.08 4.41
CA LEU A 110 -6.47 2.40 3.81
C LEU A 110 -7.67 2.73 2.92
N PHE A 111 -8.33 1.72 2.32
CA PHE A 111 -9.51 1.93 1.48
C PHE A 111 -10.65 2.57 2.28
N SER A 112 -10.99 1.99 3.45
CA SER A 112 -12.00 2.56 4.35
C SER A 112 -11.58 3.92 4.91
N MET A 113 -10.28 4.13 5.17
CA MET A 113 -9.79 5.46 5.61
C MET A 113 -9.98 6.54 4.55
N ILE A 114 -9.80 6.20 3.26
CA ILE A 114 -10.01 7.10 2.13
C ILE A 114 -11.51 7.32 1.86
N THR A 115 -12.28 6.23 1.77
CA THR A 115 -13.68 6.27 1.29
C THR A 115 -14.69 6.62 2.36
N ASP A 116 -14.60 5.97 3.53
CA ASP A 116 -15.59 6.08 4.59
C ASP A 116 -15.30 7.27 5.49
N LYS A 117 -14.03 7.41 5.91
CA LYS A 117 -13.61 8.48 6.83
C LYS A 117 -13.20 9.77 6.12
N LYS A 118 -12.90 9.72 4.81
CA LYS A 118 -12.34 10.84 4.04
C LYS A 118 -11.14 11.51 4.73
N ARG A 119 -10.32 10.70 5.42
CA ARG A 119 -9.33 11.17 6.41
C ARG A 119 -8.24 12.07 5.81
N TYR A 120 -7.90 11.84 4.55
CA TYR A 120 -6.77 12.45 3.85
C TYR A 120 -7.16 13.68 3.02
N VAL A 121 -8.45 13.87 2.75
CA VAL A 121 -8.92 14.90 1.80
C VAL A 121 -8.56 16.30 2.32
N GLY A 122 -7.77 17.03 1.54
CA GLY A 122 -7.34 18.39 1.87
C GLY A 122 -6.16 18.48 2.86
N ASP A 123 -5.66 17.35 3.37
CA ASP A 123 -4.52 17.32 4.30
C ASP A 123 -3.23 16.93 3.56
N ASN A 124 -2.59 17.94 2.95
CA ASN A 124 -1.37 17.74 2.16
C ASN A 124 -0.21 17.16 2.98
N GLU A 125 -0.10 17.51 4.27
CA GLU A 125 0.95 17.00 5.15
C GLU A 125 0.76 15.53 5.47
N LEU A 126 -0.48 15.13 5.77
CA LEU A 126 -0.79 13.73 6.01
C LEU A 126 -0.65 12.88 4.74
N ILE A 127 -1.16 13.36 3.60
CA ILE A 127 -0.97 12.67 2.30
C ILE A 127 0.52 12.45 2.05
N ARG A 128 1.34 13.49 2.22
CA ARG A 128 2.80 13.40 2.05
C ARG A 128 3.40 12.37 3.00
N SER A 129 3.08 12.45 4.29
CA SER A 129 3.61 11.55 5.33
C SER A 129 3.29 10.08 5.03
N VAL A 130 2.02 9.79 4.74
CA VAL A 130 1.54 8.42 4.44
C VAL A 130 2.16 7.90 3.15
N PHE A 131 2.19 8.71 2.09
CA PHE A 131 2.76 8.28 0.82
C PHE A 131 4.26 8.03 0.92
N LEU A 132 5.01 8.85 1.68
CA LEU A 132 6.42 8.61 1.96
C LEU A 132 6.66 7.30 2.72
N GLN A 133 5.79 6.94 3.67
CA GLN A 133 5.86 5.64 4.36
C GLN A 133 5.66 4.47 3.38
N LEU A 134 4.71 4.58 2.44
CA LEU A 134 4.50 3.56 1.41
C LEU A 134 5.72 3.43 0.50
N LEU A 135 6.29 4.56 0.05
CA LEU A 135 7.51 4.56 -0.76
C LEU A 135 8.68 3.90 -0.03
N ASP A 136 8.84 4.15 1.27
CA ASP A 136 9.88 3.50 2.08
C ASP A 136 9.65 1.99 2.21
N GLY A 137 8.39 1.57 2.43
CA GLY A 137 8.02 0.16 2.49
C GLY A 137 8.29 -0.58 1.18
N VAL A 138 7.92 0.00 0.04
CA VAL A 138 8.16 -0.60 -1.28
C VAL A 138 9.65 -0.59 -1.62
N THR A 139 10.38 0.48 -1.29
CA THR A 139 11.84 0.56 -1.47
C THR A 139 12.53 -0.55 -0.68
N TRP A 140 12.11 -0.78 0.56
CA TRP A 140 12.61 -1.88 1.38
C TRP A 140 12.34 -3.25 0.75
N MET A 141 11.11 -3.53 0.31
CA MET A 141 10.78 -4.79 -0.38
C MET A 141 11.66 -4.98 -1.63
N HIS A 142 11.76 -3.95 -2.47
CA HIS A 142 12.56 -4.00 -3.69
C HIS A 142 14.05 -4.22 -3.41
N SER A 143 14.58 -3.68 -2.30
CA SER A 143 15.96 -3.90 -1.86
C SER A 143 16.23 -5.36 -1.44
N LEU A 144 15.20 -6.07 -0.96
CA LEU A 144 15.23 -7.50 -0.65
C LEU A 144 14.97 -8.38 -1.88
N GLY A 145 14.78 -7.79 -3.06
CA GLY A 145 14.43 -8.49 -4.28
C GLY A 145 12.95 -8.85 -4.39
N ILE A 146 12.09 -8.35 -3.49
CA ILE A 146 10.67 -8.67 -3.41
C ILE A 146 9.86 -7.65 -4.21
N SER A 147 8.99 -8.11 -5.09
CA SER A 147 7.94 -7.28 -5.72
C SER A 147 6.58 -7.74 -5.21
N HIS A 148 5.72 -6.80 -4.82
CA HIS A 148 4.48 -7.12 -4.13
C HIS A 148 3.36 -7.56 -5.07
N ARG A 149 3.23 -6.88 -6.23
CA ARG A 149 2.29 -7.19 -7.33
C ARG A 149 0.79 -7.04 -7.05
N ASP A 150 0.39 -6.76 -5.82
CA ASP A 150 -1.00 -6.37 -5.48
C ASP A 150 -1.05 -5.23 -4.46
N ILE A 151 -0.27 -4.17 -4.71
CA ILE A 151 -0.30 -2.97 -3.88
C ILE A 151 -1.60 -2.22 -4.15
N LYS A 152 -2.43 -2.08 -3.11
CA LYS A 152 -3.72 -1.38 -3.17
C LYS A 152 -4.14 -0.96 -1.76
N PRO A 153 -5.06 0.01 -1.61
CA PRO A 153 -5.51 0.50 -0.31
C PRO A 153 -6.05 -0.60 0.63
N GLU A 154 -6.69 -1.64 0.10
CA GLU A 154 -7.22 -2.77 0.86
C GLU A 154 -6.10 -3.64 1.49
N ASN A 155 -4.92 -3.68 0.86
CA ASN A 155 -3.73 -4.39 1.34
C ASN A 155 -2.79 -3.47 2.14
N ILE A 156 -3.28 -2.33 2.62
CA ILE A 156 -2.53 -1.39 3.46
C ILE A 156 -3.33 -1.15 4.72
N VAL A 157 -2.79 -1.59 5.84
CA VAL A 157 -3.44 -1.50 7.14
C VAL A 157 -3.05 -0.19 7.83
N CYS A 158 -4.03 0.47 8.44
CA CYS A 158 -3.89 1.75 9.11
C CYS A 158 -3.90 1.60 10.65
N SER A 159 -3.23 2.54 11.31
CA SER A 159 -3.22 2.72 12.76
C SER A 159 -2.89 4.17 13.10
N GLN A 160 -3.13 4.57 14.35
CA GLN A 160 -2.84 5.93 14.83
C GLN A 160 -3.57 7.04 14.04
N ASP A 161 -4.90 6.95 13.91
CA ASP A 161 -5.75 7.84 13.12
C ASP A 161 -5.30 8.01 11.66
N GLY A 162 -4.89 6.91 11.02
CA GLY A 162 -4.40 6.90 9.64
C GLY A 162 -3.03 7.53 9.43
N THR A 163 -2.35 7.95 10.49
CA THR A 163 -1.01 8.54 10.37
C THR A 163 0.08 7.49 10.13
N ARG A 164 -0.19 6.22 10.48
CA ARG A 164 0.73 5.11 10.26
C ARG A 164 0.11 4.06 9.35
N VAL A 165 0.82 3.74 8.26
CA VAL A 165 0.39 2.74 7.26
C VAL A 165 1.38 1.59 7.15
N ARG A 166 0.86 0.37 6.96
CA ARG A 166 1.66 -0.85 6.83
C ARG A 166 1.13 -1.74 5.71
N ILE A 167 1.99 -2.07 4.75
CA ILE A 167 1.67 -2.99 3.65
C ILE A 167 1.53 -4.42 4.19
N CYS A 168 0.50 -5.13 3.72
CA CYS A 168 0.22 -6.51 4.07
C CYS A 168 -0.15 -7.34 2.83
N ASP A 169 -0.40 -8.63 3.05
CA ASP A 169 -0.83 -9.62 2.03
C ASP A 169 0.17 -9.86 0.88
N PHE A 170 1.10 -10.77 1.13
CA PHE A 170 2.15 -11.17 0.17
C PHE A 170 1.70 -12.32 -0.76
N GLY A 171 0.40 -12.60 -0.86
CA GLY A 171 -0.13 -13.75 -1.60
C GLY A 171 0.23 -13.79 -3.10
N LEU A 172 0.52 -12.63 -3.70
CA LEU A 172 0.98 -12.50 -5.09
C LEU A 172 2.46 -12.07 -5.22
N ALA A 173 3.12 -11.82 -4.09
CA ALA A 173 4.48 -11.31 -4.06
C ALA A 173 5.48 -12.30 -4.67
N THR A 174 6.52 -11.81 -5.34
CA THR A 174 7.55 -12.61 -6.00
C THR A 174 8.95 -12.12 -5.69
N SER A 175 9.95 -13.01 -5.73
CA SER A 175 11.37 -12.66 -5.76
C SER A 175 11.95 -12.60 -7.18
N GLU A 176 11.13 -12.83 -8.20
CA GLU A 176 11.53 -12.78 -9.60
C GLU A 176 11.55 -11.34 -10.12
N GLU A 177 12.61 -10.97 -10.82
CA GLU A 177 12.74 -9.64 -11.46
C GLU A 177 11.76 -9.48 -12.64
N ARG A 178 11.45 -10.58 -13.32
CA ARG A 178 10.49 -10.63 -14.42
C ARG A 178 9.49 -11.76 -14.21
N SER A 179 8.24 -11.53 -14.56
CA SER A 179 7.15 -12.51 -14.43
C SER A 179 6.49 -12.77 -15.79
N SER A 180 6.05 -14.00 -16.02
CA SER A 180 5.17 -14.39 -17.13
C SER A 180 3.70 -14.51 -16.73
N GLU A 181 3.36 -14.22 -15.48
CA GLU A 181 2.01 -14.30 -14.96
C GLU A 181 1.28 -12.95 -15.16
N PHE A 182 0.62 -12.80 -16.31
CA PHE A 182 -0.14 -11.61 -16.65
C PHE A 182 -1.50 -11.55 -15.95
N GLY A 183 -2.02 -10.34 -15.76
CA GLY A 183 -3.34 -10.09 -15.16
C GLY A 183 -3.43 -10.42 -13.66
N CYS A 184 -2.29 -10.62 -12.98
CA CYS A 184 -2.28 -10.80 -11.53
C CYS A 184 -2.40 -9.45 -10.83
N GLY A 185 -3.26 -9.39 -9.81
CA GLY A 185 -3.52 -8.21 -9.01
C GLY A 185 -4.94 -7.68 -9.20
N SER A 186 -5.21 -6.51 -8.66
CA SER A 186 -6.53 -5.87 -8.71
C SER A 186 -6.61 -4.89 -9.87
N THR A 187 -7.54 -5.11 -10.81
CA THR A 187 -7.60 -4.49 -12.15
C THR A 187 -7.28 -2.99 -12.20
N PHE A 188 -7.80 -2.19 -11.27
CA PHE A 188 -7.59 -0.73 -11.21
C PHE A 188 -6.12 -0.33 -11.00
N TYR A 189 -5.32 -1.19 -10.36
CA TYR A 189 -3.95 -0.93 -9.92
C TYR A 189 -2.90 -1.62 -10.81
N ILE A 190 -3.32 -2.45 -11.77
CA ILE A 190 -2.41 -3.19 -12.65
C ILE A 190 -1.84 -2.26 -13.71
N ALA A 191 -0.51 -2.29 -13.87
CA ALA A 191 0.20 -1.55 -14.91
C ALA A 191 -0.04 -2.14 -16.31
N PRO A 192 0.04 -1.34 -17.39
CA PRO A 192 -0.20 -1.81 -18.76
C PRO A 192 0.65 -3.03 -19.15
N GLU A 193 1.92 -3.07 -18.73
CA GLU A 193 2.82 -4.18 -19.02
C GLU A 193 2.44 -5.49 -18.33
N CYS A 194 1.73 -5.41 -17.21
CA CYS A 194 1.28 -6.56 -16.44
C CYS A 194 -0.01 -7.18 -17.00
N LEU A 195 -0.77 -6.46 -17.85
CA LEU A 195 -2.01 -6.97 -18.44
C LEU A 195 -1.78 -7.93 -19.61
N GLY A 196 -0.65 -7.80 -20.31
CA GLY A 196 -0.30 -8.63 -21.47
C GLY A 196 -0.92 -8.18 -22.80
N ASP A 197 -1.99 -7.37 -22.76
CA ASP A 197 -2.65 -6.86 -23.97
C ASP A 197 -1.86 -5.75 -24.68
N TRP A 198 -1.08 -4.97 -23.92
CA TRP A 198 -0.36 -3.80 -24.44
C TRP A 198 0.95 -4.15 -25.15
N PHE A 199 1.60 -5.23 -24.72
CA PHE A 199 2.88 -5.69 -25.27
C PHE A 199 2.79 -7.19 -25.62
N PRO A 200 2.01 -7.57 -26.66
CA PRO A 200 1.72 -8.97 -26.96
C PRO A 200 2.96 -9.79 -27.35
N GLU A 201 4.04 -9.13 -27.78
CA GLU A 201 5.31 -9.78 -28.09
C GLU A 201 6.14 -10.11 -26.84
N ASN A 202 5.86 -9.43 -25.72
CA ASN A 202 6.58 -9.63 -24.47
C ASN A 202 6.03 -10.83 -23.71
N LYS A 203 6.82 -11.91 -23.61
CA LYS A 203 6.47 -13.10 -22.82
C LYS A 203 6.60 -12.88 -21.31
N THR A 204 7.30 -11.82 -20.90
CA THR A 204 7.52 -11.46 -19.49
C THR A 204 7.55 -9.96 -19.30
N TYR A 205 7.22 -9.48 -18.10
CA TYR A 205 7.27 -8.06 -17.71
C TYR A 205 8.12 -7.86 -16.45
N PRO A 206 8.76 -6.69 -16.27
CA PRO A 206 9.45 -6.34 -15.04
C PRO A 206 8.46 -6.20 -13.87
N THR A 207 8.73 -6.84 -12.75
CA THR A 207 7.77 -6.95 -11.63
C THR A 207 7.73 -5.70 -10.76
N ARG A 208 8.87 -5.04 -10.56
CA ARG A 208 9.02 -3.87 -9.69
C ARG A 208 8.39 -2.60 -10.25
N SER A 209 8.40 -2.41 -11.57
CA SER A 209 7.78 -1.24 -12.19
C SER A 209 6.27 -1.22 -11.97
N GLY A 210 5.63 -2.40 -11.91
CA GLY A 210 4.21 -2.54 -11.60
C GLY A 210 3.84 -1.99 -10.23
N ASP A 211 4.67 -2.24 -9.21
CA ASP A 211 4.45 -1.70 -7.86
C ASP A 211 4.46 -0.14 -7.86
N ILE A 212 5.32 0.47 -8.67
CA ILE A 212 5.40 1.94 -8.82
C ILE A 212 4.13 2.49 -9.47
N TRP A 213 3.58 1.79 -10.46
CA TRP A 213 2.30 2.16 -11.08
C TRP A 213 1.17 2.13 -10.05
N SER A 214 1.06 1.06 -9.28
CA SER A 214 0.03 0.92 -8.25
C SER A 214 0.12 2.01 -7.18
N LEU A 215 1.34 2.44 -6.81
CA LEU A 215 1.55 3.61 -5.95
C LEU A 215 1.00 4.90 -6.58
N GLY A 216 1.10 5.09 -7.89
CA GLY A 216 0.49 6.23 -8.58
C GLY A 216 -1.03 6.25 -8.46
N VAL A 217 -1.68 5.09 -8.60
CA VAL A 217 -3.13 4.97 -8.39
C VAL A 217 -3.51 5.30 -6.95
N ILE A 218 -2.74 4.81 -5.97
CA ILE A 218 -2.95 5.14 -4.55
C ILE A 218 -2.79 6.64 -4.29
N LEU A 219 -1.81 7.31 -4.92
CA LEU A 219 -1.66 8.76 -4.79
C LEU A 219 -2.93 9.49 -5.27
N VAL A 220 -3.48 9.07 -6.41
CA VAL A 220 -4.77 9.59 -6.89
C VAL A 220 -5.90 9.31 -5.89
N ASN A 221 -5.95 8.11 -5.30
CA ASN A 221 -6.97 7.79 -4.31
C ASN A 221 -6.85 8.65 -3.05
N LEU A 222 -5.65 8.90 -2.55
CA LEU A 222 -5.40 9.75 -1.38
C LEU A 222 -5.85 11.21 -1.62
N VAL A 223 -5.59 11.74 -2.82
CA VAL A 223 -5.90 13.13 -3.17
C VAL A 223 -7.36 13.31 -3.55
N CYS A 224 -7.93 12.37 -4.28
CA CYS A 224 -9.22 12.54 -4.97
C CYS A 224 -10.32 11.60 -4.50
N GLY A 225 -10.00 10.52 -3.78
CA GLY A 225 -10.97 9.50 -3.38
C GLY A 225 -11.63 8.78 -4.56
N ARG A 226 -10.94 8.66 -5.71
CA ARG A 226 -11.38 7.96 -6.93
C ARG A 226 -10.22 7.37 -7.71
N ASN A 227 -10.52 6.49 -8.66
CA ASN A 227 -9.52 5.92 -9.57
C ASN A 227 -9.38 6.79 -10.83
N PRO A 228 -8.20 6.82 -11.46
CA PRO A 228 -8.00 7.56 -12.71
C PRO A 228 -8.65 6.89 -13.94
N TRP A 229 -8.85 5.56 -13.89
CA TRP A 229 -9.45 4.72 -14.93
C TRP A 229 -9.87 3.36 -14.33
N ARG A 230 -10.60 2.54 -15.09
CA ARG A 230 -10.99 1.19 -14.65
C ARG A 230 -9.89 0.17 -14.91
N ILE A 231 -9.21 0.30 -16.05
CA ILE A 231 -8.11 -0.57 -16.46
C ILE A 231 -7.12 0.22 -17.33
N ALA A 232 -5.82 0.01 -17.12
CA ALA A 232 -4.77 0.65 -17.91
C ALA A 232 -4.53 -0.06 -19.26
N SER A 233 -5.58 -0.10 -20.10
CA SER A 233 -5.64 -0.85 -21.36
C SER A 233 -6.20 0.03 -22.48
N PRO A 234 -5.89 -0.22 -23.78
CA PRO A 234 -6.46 0.55 -24.87
C PRO A 234 -7.99 0.38 -25.00
N SER A 235 -8.57 -0.54 -24.23
CA SER A 235 -10.02 -0.72 -24.12
C SER A 235 -10.71 0.30 -23.20
N ASP A 236 -9.96 1.06 -22.40
CA ASP A 236 -10.49 2.05 -21.45
C ASP A 236 -10.43 3.46 -22.02
N GLU A 237 -11.56 4.17 -22.02
CA GLU A 237 -11.69 5.51 -22.60
C GLU A 237 -10.91 6.57 -21.82
N SER A 238 -10.90 6.48 -20.48
CA SER A 238 -10.17 7.41 -19.62
C SER A 238 -8.67 7.23 -19.79
N PHE A 239 -8.21 5.98 -19.89
CA PHE A 239 -6.82 5.67 -20.16
C PHE A 239 -6.39 6.15 -21.56
N ASN A 240 -7.18 5.92 -22.59
CA ASN A 240 -6.89 6.44 -23.94
C ASN A 240 -6.83 7.97 -23.97
N SER A 241 -7.71 8.65 -23.25
CA SER A 241 -7.71 10.11 -23.14
C SER A 241 -6.45 10.63 -22.46
N TYR A 242 -5.96 9.92 -21.42
CA TYR A 242 -4.67 10.20 -20.79
C TYR A 242 -3.49 10.02 -21.76
N LEU A 243 -3.49 8.95 -22.57
CA LEU A 243 -2.42 8.71 -23.55
C LEU A 243 -2.39 9.77 -24.65
N ALA A 244 -3.54 10.32 -25.02
CA ALA A 244 -3.63 11.41 -26.00
C ALA A 244 -3.15 12.76 -25.41
N ASP A 245 -3.51 13.05 -24.15
CA ASP A 245 -3.14 14.27 -23.45
C ASP A 245 -3.00 13.98 -21.94
N PRO A 246 -1.79 13.93 -21.37
CA PRO A 246 -1.60 13.73 -19.94
C PRO A 246 -2.31 14.77 -19.05
N HIS A 247 -2.55 16.00 -19.55
CA HIS A 247 -3.32 17.01 -18.82
C HIS A 247 -4.80 16.65 -18.67
N PHE A 248 -5.28 15.62 -19.38
CA PHE A 248 -6.60 15.05 -19.16
C PHE A 248 -6.84 14.70 -17.69
N LEU A 249 -5.84 14.22 -16.96
CA LEU A 249 -5.97 13.92 -15.53
C LEU A 249 -6.40 15.15 -14.72
N ARG A 250 -5.96 16.37 -15.05
CA ARG A 250 -6.44 17.60 -14.38
C ARG A 250 -7.83 18.04 -14.82
N LYS A 251 -8.33 17.55 -15.96
CA LYS A 251 -9.72 17.80 -16.39
C LYS A 251 -10.70 16.96 -15.59
N ILE A 252 -10.31 15.72 -15.28
CA ILE A 252 -11.16 14.79 -14.54
C ILE A 252 -10.90 14.79 -13.04
N LEU A 253 -9.69 15.10 -12.55
CA LEU A 253 -9.29 15.05 -11.14
C LEU A 253 -8.81 16.43 -10.62
N PRO A 254 -9.15 16.83 -9.38
CA PRO A 254 -8.74 18.11 -8.80
C PRO A 254 -7.27 18.09 -8.30
N VAL A 255 -6.32 17.67 -9.13
CA VAL A 255 -4.89 17.58 -8.79
C VAL A 255 -4.13 18.87 -9.14
N SER A 256 -3.14 19.23 -8.32
CA SER A 256 -2.24 20.37 -8.60
C SER A 256 -1.35 20.10 -9.82
N ASP A 257 -0.70 21.14 -10.35
CA ASP A 257 0.28 20.98 -11.43
C ASP A 257 1.50 20.15 -11.01
N GLU A 258 1.96 20.31 -9.77
CA GLU A 258 3.06 19.52 -9.20
C GLU A 258 2.68 18.04 -9.08
N CYS A 259 1.47 17.76 -8.61
CA CYS A 259 0.93 16.41 -8.51
C CYS A 259 0.77 15.78 -9.90
N LEU A 260 0.21 16.53 -10.87
CA LEU A 260 0.10 16.08 -12.24
C LEU A 260 1.47 15.70 -12.81
N TYR A 261 2.48 16.57 -12.64
CA TYR A 261 3.83 16.28 -13.11
C TYR A 261 4.34 14.94 -12.57
N ILE A 262 4.21 14.70 -11.27
CA ILE A 262 4.60 13.41 -10.66
C ILE A 262 3.80 12.25 -11.26
N LEU A 263 2.49 12.38 -11.39
CA LEU A 263 1.62 11.35 -11.98
C LEU A 263 2.04 11.00 -13.41
N THR A 264 2.45 11.97 -14.23
CA THR A 264 2.93 11.68 -15.61
C THR A 264 4.22 10.84 -15.60
N GLN A 265 5.10 11.04 -14.62
CA GLN A 265 6.33 10.26 -14.48
C GLN A 265 6.08 8.84 -13.94
N ILE A 266 5.03 8.66 -13.11
CA ILE A 266 4.60 7.35 -12.61
C ILE A 266 3.86 6.58 -13.72
N PHE A 267 2.91 7.22 -14.39
CA PHE A 267 2.09 6.62 -15.44
C PHE A 267 2.76 6.65 -16.81
N THR A 268 4.09 6.53 -16.83
CA THR A 268 4.86 6.26 -18.05
C THR A 268 4.65 4.81 -18.46
N VAL A 269 4.19 4.62 -19.69
CA VAL A 269 3.76 3.30 -20.22
C VAL A 269 4.92 2.33 -20.34
N HIS A 270 6.08 2.81 -20.82
CA HIS A 270 7.28 2.00 -20.88
C HIS A 270 7.89 1.84 -19.48
N PRO A 271 7.97 0.60 -18.93
CA PRO A 271 8.41 0.41 -17.55
C PRO A 271 9.87 0.83 -17.29
N GLU A 272 10.72 0.77 -18.31
CA GLU A 272 12.14 1.16 -18.22
C GLU A 272 12.34 2.68 -18.14
N GLU A 273 11.37 3.47 -18.63
CA GLU A 273 11.39 4.93 -18.61
C GLU A 273 10.64 5.50 -17.39
N ARG A 274 9.94 4.62 -16.64
CA ARG A 274 9.15 5.00 -15.47
C ARG A 274 10.04 5.49 -14.35
N ILE A 275 9.56 6.49 -13.62
CA ILE A 275 10.27 7.07 -12.47
C ILE A 275 10.70 6.00 -11.46
N THR A 276 11.90 6.17 -10.90
CA THR A 276 12.41 5.28 -9.85
C THR A 276 11.94 5.74 -8.46
N LEU A 277 11.82 4.81 -7.51
CA LEU A 277 11.41 5.10 -6.13
C LEU A 277 12.24 6.20 -5.45
N PRO A 278 13.59 6.26 -5.57
CA PRO A 278 14.37 7.33 -4.95
C PRO A 278 14.03 8.73 -5.50
N VAL A 279 13.84 8.84 -6.83
CA VAL A 279 13.47 10.11 -7.46
C VAL A 279 12.04 10.49 -7.08
N LEU A 280 11.12 9.53 -7.12
CA LEU A 280 9.72 9.74 -6.73
C LEU A 280 9.62 10.24 -5.28
N ARG A 281 10.35 9.62 -4.35
CA ARG A 281 10.41 10.05 -2.95
C ARG A 281 10.88 11.50 -2.82
N GLN A 282 11.92 11.88 -3.57
CA GLN A 282 12.43 13.26 -3.57
C GLN A 282 11.37 14.25 -4.09
N LEU A 283 10.66 13.92 -5.17
CA LEU A 283 9.60 14.78 -5.71
C LEU A 283 8.47 14.95 -4.69
N ILE A 284 7.95 13.85 -4.13
CA ILE A 284 6.86 13.89 -3.12
C ILE A 284 7.25 14.73 -1.90
N SER A 285 8.51 14.65 -1.45
CA SER A 285 8.97 15.43 -0.30
C SER A 285 8.94 16.95 -0.52
N LYS A 286 8.95 17.39 -1.79
CA LYS A 286 9.00 18.81 -2.18
C LYS A 286 7.64 19.36 -2.62
N VAL A 287 6.65 18.51 -2.88
CA VAL A 287 5.30 18.95 -3.27
C VAL A 287 4.73 19.81 -2.16
N GLU A 288 4.23 21.00 -2.49
CA GLU A 288 3.55 21.87 -1.52
C GLU A 288 2.07 21.49 -1.39
N THR A 289 1.40 21.35 -2.53
CA THR A 289 -0.02 21.02 -2.63
C THR A 289 -0.25 19.86 -3.59
N PHE A 290 -1.05 18.88 -3.20
CA PHE A 290 -1.42 17.76 -4.06
C PHE A 290 -2.73 18.00 -4.83
N SER A 291 -3.64 18.79 -4.25
CA SER A 291 -4.92 19.15 -4.86
C SER A 291 -4.92 20.59 -5.34
N MET A 292 -5.79 20.89 -6.31
CA MET A 292 -6.09 22.27 -6.69
C MET A 292 -6.63 23.06 -5.51
N THR A 293 -6.32 24.36 -5.44
CA THR A 293 -6.95 25.24 -4.45
C THR A 293 -8.43 25.46 -4.78
N VAL A 294 -9.23 25.86 -3.79
CA VAL A 294 -10.67 26.16 -4.01
C VAL A 294 -10.86 27.23 -5.09
N ASP A 295 -9.96 28.22 -5.17
CA ASP A 295 -10.03 29.29 -6.17
C ASP A 295 -9.60 28.80 -7.56
N GLU A 296 -8.59 27.92 -7.65
CA GLU A 296 -8.25 27.25 -8.90
C GLU A 296 -9.37 26.35 -9.40
N LEU A 297 -10.07 25.65 -8.50
CA LEU A 297 -11.21 24.81 -8.84
C LEU A 297 -12.36 25.66 -9.41
N ARG A 298 -12.64 26.82 -8.80
CA ARG A 298 -13.61 27.80 -9.32
C ARG A 298 -13.21 28.32 -10.69
N HIS A 299 -11.94 28.69 -10.90
CA HIS A 299 -11.47 29.19 -12.19
C HIS A 299 -11.51 28.12 -13.28
N ALA A 300 -11.14 26.88 -12.96
CA ALA A 300 -11.24 25.75 -13.87
C ALA A 300 -12.69 25.47 -14.27
N HIS A 301 -13.63 25.56 -13.31
CA HIS A 301 -15.06 25.41 -13.57
C HIS A 301 -15.59 26.50 -14.51
N ILE A 302 -15.26 27.77 -14.25
CA ILE A 302 -15.65 28.90 -15.10
C ILE A 302 -15.06 28.73 -16.52
N SER A 303 -13.79 28.31 -16.64
CA SER A 303 -13.15 28.09 -17.93
C SER A 303 -13.77 26.91 -18.71
N ALA A 304 -14.15 25.83 -18.02
CA ALA A 304 -14.84 24.69 -18.64
C ALA A 304 -16.23 25.10 -19.15
N GLN A 305 -17.01 25.85 -18.35
CA GLN A 305 -18.32 26.38 -18.76
C GLN A 305 -18.21 27.32 -19.97
N GLN A 306 -17.19 28.18 -20.01
CA GLN A 306 -16.95 29.07 -21.15
C GLN A 306 -16.58 28.32 -22.43
N LYS A 307 -15.81 27.23 -22.33
CA LYS A 307 -15.50 26.37 -23.49
C LYS A 307 -16.73 25.65 -24.00
N ILE A 308 -17.58 25.13 -23.10
CA ILE A 308 -18.85 24.50 -23.48
C ILE A 308 -19.77 25.52 -24.17
N ALA A 309 -19.88 26.74 -23.63
CA ALA A 309 -20.66 27.82 -24.23
C ALA A 309 -20.13 28.26 -25.60
N ALA A 310 -18.80 28.24 -25.80
CA ALA A 310 -18.16 28.58 -27.08
C ALA A 310 -18.31 27.48 -28.16
N THR A 311 -18.74 26.28 -27.79
CA THR A 311 -18.87 25.13 -28.72
C THR A 311 -20.32 24.92 -29.19
N GLN A 312 -21.29 25.66 -28.65
CA GLN A 312 -22.67 25.65 -29.17
C GLN A 312 -22.78 26.44 -30.49
N PRO A 313 -23.50 25.94 -31.53
CA PRO A 313 -23.72 26.70 -32.75
C PRO A 313 -24.57 27.96 -32.47
N PRO A 314 -24.40 29.05 -33.24
CA PRO A 314 -25.06 30.32 -32.96
C PRO A 314 -26.58 30.15 -33.08
N VAL A 315 -27.29 30.28 -31.97
CA VAL A 315 -28.75 30.38 -31.95
C VAL A 315 -29.15 31.68 -32.66
N LEU A 316 -29.98 31.51 -33.69
CA LEU A 316 -30.51 32.57 -34.55
C LEU A 316 -31.30 33.59 -33.71
N LEU A 317 -30.98 34.87 -33.87
CA LEU A 317 -31.67 36.01 -33.26
C LEU A 317 -33.12 36.15 -33.77
N SER A 318 -34.09 36.22 -32.84
CA SER A 318 -35.28 37.10 -32.95
C SER A 318 -36.11 37.20 -31.65
N LEU A 319 -35.92 38.32 -30.91
CA LEU A 319 -36.85 39.28 -30.24
C LEU A 319 -38.18 38.83 -29.59
N PRO A 320 -38.82 39.65 -28.69
CA PRO A 320 -38.30 40.48 -27.59
C PRO A 320 -39.06 40.26 -26.24
N LYS A 321 -38.58 40.97 -25.21
CA LYS A 321 -38.96 41.01 -23.78
C LYS A 321 -40.45 41.19 -23.48
N GLU A 322 -40.94 40.50 -22.45
CA GLU A 322 -41.85 41.08 -21.45
C GLU A 322 -41.40 40.67 -20.04
N ASP A 323 -41.51 41.63 -19.13
CA ASP A 323 -41.03 41.67 -17.76
C ASP A 323 -41.72 40.63 -16.86
N ASP A 324 -40.97 40.07 -15.89
CA ASP A 324 -41.44 39.99 -14.51
C ASP A 324 -40.29 39.68 -13.53
N SER A 325 -40.04 40.65 -12.65
CA SER A 325 -39.65 40.51 -11.24
C SER A 325 -38.74 39.34 -10.83
N TRP A 326 -37.42 39.58 -10.72
CA TRP A 326 -36.51 38.73 -9.95
C TRP A 326 -36.69 38.97 -8.45
N SER A 327 -37.36 38.05 -7.76
CA SER A 327 -37.20 37.87 -6.31
C SER A 327 -36.07 36.87 -6.06
N GLU A 328 -35.11 37.27 -5.24
CA GLU A 328 -34.05 36.42 -4.69
C GLU A 328 -34.66 35.14 -4.07
N GLN A 329 -34.28 33.98 -4.59
CA GLN A 329 -34.40 32.71 -3.91
C GLN A 329 -33.25 31.80 -4.32
N GLU A 330 -32.48 31.42 -3.30
CA GLU A 330 -31.46 30.39 -3.32
C GLU A 330 -32.06 29.08 -3.85
N GLU A 331 -31.60 28.62 -5.01
CA GLU A 331 -31.68 27.22 -5.38
C GLU A 331 -30.28 26.69 -5.65
N LEU A 332 -29.78 25.93 -4.66
CA LEU A 332 -28.74 24.93 -4.84
C LEU A 332 -29.19 23.99 -5.97
N PHE A 333 -28.59 24.14 -7.15
CA PHE A 333 -28.71 23.13 -8.20
C PHE A 333 -27.85 21.91 -7.83
N ALA A 334 -28.55 20.82 -7.54
CA ALA A 334 -28.00 19.48 -7.49
C ALA A 334 -27.31 19.15 -8.82
N TYR A 335 -26.12 18.55 -8.73
CA TYR A 335 -25.36 18.09 -9.90
C TYR A 335 -25.98 16.80 -10.44
N ASP A 336 -26.27 16.77 -11.74
CA ASP A 336 -26.43 15.55 -12.52
C ASP A 336 -25.04 14.91 -12.76
N ASP A 337 -24.97 13.59 -12.51
CA ASP A 337 -23.78 12.75 -12.32
C ASP A 337 -23.29 12.06 -13.62
N ASP A 338 -23.55 12.65 -14.79
CA ASP A 338 -23.44 11.92 -16.07
C ASP A 338 -22.09 12.07 -16.81
N MET A 339 -20.99 12.21 -16.08
CA MET A 339 -19.66 11.83 -16.60
C MET A 339 -19.11 10.71 -15.72
N GLU A 340 -19.41 9.46 -16.09
CA GLU A 340 -19.00 8.25 -15.37
C GLU A 340 -17.46 8.11 -15.34
N THR A 341 -16.83 8.78 -14.38
CA THR A 341 -15.49 8.39 -13.90
C THR A 341 -15.66 7.25 -12.90
N PRO A 342 -14.82 6.20 -12.93
CA PRO A 342 -14.98 5.06 -12.03
C PRO A 342 -14.93 5.49 -10.56
N SER A 343 -16.05 5.33 -9.85
CA SER A 343 -16.15 5.49 -8.40
C SER A 343 -15.26 4.45 -7.69
N LEU A 344 -14.76 4.75 -6.49
CA LEU A 344 -14.07 3.75 -5.65
C LEU A 344 -14.99 2.59 -5.25
N ARG A 345 -16.31 2.78 -5.33
CA ARG A 345 -17.29 1.78 -4.91
C ARG A 345 -17.93 1.09 -6.12
N SER A 346 -18.02 -0.25 -5.98
CA SER A 346 -18.58 -1.31 -6.83
C SER A 346 -17.75 -1.80 -8.02
N ASP A 347 -17.07 -2.94 -7.80
CA ASP A 347 -17.45 -4.21 -8.44
C ASP A 347 -17.00 -5.39 -7.55
N THR A 348 -17.88 -5.84 -6.65
CA THR A 348 -17.79 -7.18 -6.04
C THR A 348 -18.34 -8.28 -6.97
N ASP A 349 -18.59 -7.96 -8.24
CA ASP A 349 -18.95 -8.94 -9.26
C ASP A 349 -18.00 -8.77 -10.45
N SER A 350 -16.81 -9.38 -10.34
CA SER A 350 -15.91 -9.50 -11.47
C SER A 350 -16.66 -10.22 -12.61
N PRO A 351 -16.64 -9.72 -13.87
CA PRO A 351 -16.90 -10.62 -14.98
C PRO A 351 -15.92 -11.77 -14.85
N ARG A 352 -16.45 -13.00 -14.77
CA ARG A 352 -15.65 -14.23 -14.75
C ARG A 352 -14.80 -14.29 -16.01
N TYR A 353 -13.60 -13.73 -15.96
CA TYR A 353 -12.54 -14.18 -16.83
C TYR A 353 -12.19 -15.60 -16.38
N PRO A 354 -12.14 -16.57 -17.32
CA PRO A 354 -11.94 -17.95 -16.96
C PRO A 354 -10.66 -18.08 -16.13
N LEU A 355 -10.77 -18.83 -15.03
CA LEU A 355 -9.63 -19.41 -14.35
C LEU A 355 -8.61 -19.85 -15.41
N CYS A 356 -7.38 -19.37 -15.28
CA CYS A 356 -6.30 -19.65 -16.20
C CYS A 356 -6.10 -21.17 -16.37
N LEU A 357 -6.82 -21.74 -17.34
CA LEU A 357 -6.54 -23.02 -17.96
C LEU A 357 -5.54 -22.71 -19.07
N SER A 358 -4.26 -22.78 -18.73
CA SER A 358 -3.21 -22.89 -19.72
C SER A 358 -3.52 -24.07 -20.67
N PRO A 359 -3.36 -23.92 -21.99
CA PRO A 359 -3.65 -25.00 -22.92
C PRO A 359 -2.72 -26.19 -22.63
N THR A 360 -3.34 -27.38 -22.55
CA THR A 360 -2.64 -28.66 -22.50
C THR A 360 -1.79 -28.80 -23.76
N THR A 361 -0.48 -28.59 -23.62
CA THR A 361 0.51 -29.12 -24.55
C THR A 361 1.34 -30.14 -23.79
N SER A 362 1.13 -31.40 -24.13
CA SER A 362 2.00 -32.50 -23.74
C SER A 362 3.35 -32.31 -24.43
N SER A 363 4.41 -31.94 -23.70
CA SER A 363 5.72 -32.59 -23.77
C SER A 363 6.77 -31.89 -22.91
N ASN A 364 7.45 -32.72 -22.11
CA ASN A 364 8.80 -32.57 -21.57
C ASN A 364 9.07 -31.50 -20.50
N GLY A 365 8.88 -31.92 -19.24
CA GLY A 365 9.83 -31.69 -18.15
C GLY A 365 10.38 -30.28 -17.97
N GLU A 366 9.55 -29.33 -17.58
CA GLU A 366 10.02 -28.07 -17.00
C GLU A 366 9.97 -28.19 -15.47
N SER A 367 11.16 -28.11 -14.86
CA SER A 367 11.37 -28.02 -13.43
C SER A 367 10.69 -26.77 -12.86
N LEU A 368 9.97 -26.91 -11.75
CA LEU A 368 9.50 -25.78 -10.94
C LEU A 368 10.66 -24.80 -10.69
N PRO A 369 10.42 -23.47 -10.78
CA PRO A 369 11.48 -22.49 -10.58
C PRO A 369 12.08 -22.64 -9.18
N PRO A 370 13.40 -22.52 -9.04
CA PRO A 370 14.08 -22.74 -7.77
C PRO A 370 13.65 -21.66 -6.75
N THR A 371 13.17 -22.12 -5.60
CA THR A 371 13.09 -21.29 -4.39
C THR A 371 14.48 -20.69 -4.13
N PRO A 372 14.63 -19.43 -3.71
CA PRO A 372 15.90 -18.97 -3.16
C PRO A 372 16.33 -19.92 -2.05
N ASN A 373 17.64 -20.19 -1.93
CA ASN A 373 18.22 -21.03 -0.87
C ASN A 373 17.91 -20.43 0.51
N LEU A 374 16.71 -20.72 1.00
CA LEU A 374 16.35 -20.62 2.39
C LEU A 374 17.12 -21.74 3.10
N ILE A 375 17.70 -21.37 4.24
CA ILE A 375 18.46 -22.19 5.19
C ILE A 375 17.93 -23.65 5.22
N PRO A 376 18.79 -24.68 5.26
CA PRO A 376 18.37 -26.09 5.18
C PRO A 376 17.21 -26.42 6.12
N ASP A 377 16.36 -27.35 5.70
CA ASP A 377 15.14 -27.85 6.37
C ASP A 377 15.31 -28.31 7.85
N GLU A 378 16.52 -28.24 8.41
CA GLU A 378 16.84 -28.54 9.81
C GLU A 378 16.74 -27.33 10.76
N CYS A 379 16.43 -26.11 10.28
CA CYS A 379 16.24 -24.94 11.15
C CYS A 379 14.78 -24.62 11.51
N ILE A 380 13.80 -25.44 11.11
CA ILE A 380 12.45 -25.43 11.70
C ILE A 380 12.50 -26.21 13.03
N ALA A 381 13.32 -25.73 13.96
CA ALA A 381 13.29 -26.23 15.33
C ALA A 381 12.10 -25.57 16.04
N PHE A 382 11.02 -26.32 16.20
CA PHE A 382 9.91 -25.97 17.08
C PHE A 382 10.43 -25.84 18.50
N ALA A 383 10.54 -24.59 18.98
CA ALA A 383 10.96 -24.33 20.36
C ALA A 383 9.82 -24.67 21.32
N HIS A 384 9.86 -25.88 21.89
CA HIS A 384 9.24 -26.14 23.18
C HIS A 384 10.25 -25.77 24.30
N GLN A 385 9.84 -24.79 25.12
CA GLN A 385 10.37 -24.37 26.44
C GLN A 385 11.38 -23.21 26.52
N PRO A 386 11.34 -22.42 27.62
CA PRO A 386 11.94 -21.09 27.69
C PRO A 386 13.36 -21.16 28.26
N GLN A 387 14.35 -20.67 27.52
CA GLN A 387 15.64 -20.31 28.10
C GLN A 387 16.13 -18.93 27.63
N SER A 388 16.71 -18.22 28.59
CA SER A 388 17.28 -16.88 28.58
C SER A 388 18.29 -16.60 27.46
N PRO A 389 18.50 -15.33 27.07
CA PRO A 389 19.18 -14.97 25.83
C PRO A 389 20.70 -14.95 26.00
N GLN A 390 21.39 -15.88 25.33
CA GLN A 390 22.79 -15.73 24.95
C GLN A 390 22.94 -16.27 23.54
N PHE A 391 22.79 -15.43 22.52
CA PHE A 391 23.36 -15.64 21.18
C PHE A 391 23.18 -14.36 20.34
N TRP A 392 24.08 -13.39 20.53
CA TRP A 392 24.44 -12.46 19.46
C TRP A 392 25.94 -12.62 19.30
N GLU A 393 26.39 -13.03 18.13
CA GLU A 393 27.73 -12.75 17.62
C GLU A 393 27.67 -13.05 16.13
N TYR A 394 28.24 -12.16 15.32
CA TYR A 394 28.21 -12.10 13.84
C TYR A 394 27.08 -11.31 13.18
N VAL A 395 27.12 -9.99 13.37
CA VAL A 395 26.85 -9.01 12.30
C VAL A 395 28.04 -8.04 12.26
N PRO A 396 28.64 -7.71 11.10
CA PRO A 396 29.74 -6.75 11.04
C PRO A 396 29.23 -5.36 11.41
N LYS A 397 29.76 -4.77 12.48
CA LYS A 397 29.50 -3.38 12.88
C LYS A 397 30.20 -2.44 11.89
N VAL A 398 29.44 -1.68 11.12
CA VAL A 398 29.90 -0.42 10.53
C VAL A 398 29.82 0.63 11.66
N THR A 399 30.97 0.99 12.23
CA THR A 399 31.08 2.01 13.28
C THR A 399 31.22 3.39 12.66
N PHE A 400 30.29 4.29 12.97
CA PHE A 400 30.50 5.73 12.90
C PHE A 400 31.19 6.18 14.20
N GLU A 401 32.38 6.76 14.09
CA GLU A 401 33.10 7.37 15.21
C GLU A 401 32.46 8.71 15.59
N TYR A 402 31.97 8.81 16.82
CA TYR A 402 31.82 10.07 17.54
C TYR A 402 32.77 10.03 18.73
N ASP A 403 33.82 10.83 18.65
CA ASP A 403 34.86 10.92 19.67
C ASP A 403 34.35 11.76 20.85
N ASN A 404 34.37 11.18 22.05
CA ASN A 404 34.09 11.89 23.28
C ASN A 404 34.77 11.16 24.46
N GLN A 405 36.08 11.39 24.63
CA GLN A 405 36.79 10.97 25.83
C GLN A 405 36.79 12.05 26.93
N ARG A 406 36.51 11.58 28.14
CA ARG A 406 36.48 12.30 29.41
C ARG A 406 37.88 12.42 30.04
N SER A 407 37.97 13.42 30.93
CA SER A 407 38.53 13.36 32.30
C SER A 407 39.93 13.93 32.57
N THR A 408 39.91 15.02 33.34
CA THR A 408 40.67 15.33 34.58
C THR A 408 42.22 15.28 34.60
N ASP A 409 42.75 16.48 34.88
CA ASP A 409 43.77 16.83 35.89
C ASP A 409 45.28 16.96 35.54
N VAL A 410 45.72 18.22 35.72
CA VAL A 410 46.98 18.73 36.33
C VAL A 410 48.28 18.65 35.51
N HIS A 411 48.75 19.78 34.97
CA HIS A 411 49.91 20.52 35.51
C HIS A 411 50.19 21.86 34.78
N ILE A 412 50.55 22.86 35.59
CA ILE A 412 50.87 24.26 35.26
C ILE A 412 52.31 24.42 34.74
N LYS A 413 52.50 25.28 33.73
CA LYS A 413 53.66 26.18 33.45
C LYS A 413 53.30 26.98 32.19
N GLY A 414 53.34 28.29 32.07
CA GLY A 414 53.73 29.44 32.89
C GLY A 414 53.58 30.70 32.02
N SER A 415 53.67 31.90 32.64
CA SER A 415 53.77 33.25 32.03
C SER A 415 52.57 33.73 31.19
N SER A 416 52.04 34.95 31.29
CA SER A 416 52.35 36.12 32.10
C SER A 416 51.22 37.16 31.97
N LEU A 417 51.00 37.91 33.05
CA LEU A 417 50.71 39.36 33.09
C LEU A 417 49.27 39.91 32.93
N PHE A 418 48.99 40.82 33.88
CA PHE A 418 47.93 41.83 34.03
C PHE A 418 46.61 41.35 34.70
N THR A 419 46.46 41.48 36.04
CA THR A 419 45.93 42.64 36.83
C THR A 419 44.46 42.96 36.52
N TYR A 420 43.51 43.16 37.44
CA TYR A 420 43.51 43.52 38.86
C TYR A 420 42.07 43.32 39.40
N ASN A 421 41.94 43.08 40.72
CA ASN A 421 40.81 43.41 41.61
C ASN A 421 39.43 42.73 41.41
N SER A 422 38.63 42.42 42.44
CA SER A 422 38.79 42.24 43.88
C SER A 422 37.42 41.83 44.46
N THR A 423 37.46 40.85 45.36
CA THR A 423 36.53 40.55 46.49
C THR A 423 35.08 40.05 46.26
N PRO A 424 34.65 39.06 47.07
CA PRO A 424 33.32 38.46 47.04
C PRO A 424 32.38 38.99 48.15
N THR A 425 31.07 38.84 47.95
CA THR A 425 30.08 38.97 49.02
C THR A 425 29.09 37.80 48.99
N THR A 426 29.37 36.86 49.88
CA THR A 426 28.51 36.16 50.86
C THR A 426 26.98 36.30 50.83
N TYR A 427 26.36 35.17 51.21
CA TYR A 427 25.11 34.92 51.96
C TYR A 427 23.84 34.46 51.22
N ALA A 428 23.42 33.23 51.59
CA ALA A 428 22.08 32.73 51.98
C ALA A 428 20.85 33.24 51.19
N GLN A 429 19.91 32.42 50.73
CA GLN A 429 19.37 31.15 51.21
C GLN A 429 19.03 30.23 50.04
#